data_AF-A0A150AGX8-F1
#
_entry.id   AF-A0A150AGX8-F1
#
_cell.length_a   1.000
_cell.length_b   1.000
_cell.length_c   1.000
_cell.angle_alpha   90.00
_cell.angle_beta   90.00
_cell.angle_gamma   90.00
#
_symmetry.space_group_name_H-M   'P 1'
#
loop_
_entity.id
_entity.type
_entity.pdbx_description
1 polymer ?
#
loop_
_entity_poly.entity_id
_entity_poly.type
_entity_poly.pdbx_seq_one_letter_code
_entity_poly.pdbx_strand_id
1 'polypeptide(L)'
;MKSNEVSTMIFEALEYLAPIKTPLVDMLSGKNIYGRPPFLRFRFDIPDENDELYIKVENIISNYHGKLKWILIRRKNNYFLMPFLLSKYIDSPSFLKQGFLSHELGEFKYKEIIDQAIDDIPLLASLIIEKSNISGQ
;
A
#
# COMPACT_ATOMS: atom_id res chain seq x y z
N MET A 1 5.62 -11.18 14.33
CA MET A 1 4.89 -9.92 14.04
C MET A 1 3.41 -10.20 14.14
N LYS A 2 2.67 -9.42 14.94
CA LYS A 2 1.19 -9.51 14.94
C LYS A 2 0.71 -8.82 13.66
N SER A 3 -0.31 -9.34 12.95
CA SER A 3 -0.71 -8.78 11.65
C SER A 3 -1.10 -7.29 11.73
N ASN A 4 -1.56 -6.82 12.90
CA ASN A 4 -1.87 -5.40 13.12
C ASN A 4 -0.64 -4.49 13.04
N GLU A 5 0.55 -4.96 13.40
CA GLU A 5 1.80 -4.18 13.31
C GLU A 5 2.21 -4.00 11.86
N VAL A 6 2.05 -5.04 11.04
CA VAL A 6 2.37 -5.00 9.61
C VAL A 6 1.47 -3.99 8.88
N SER A 7 0.17 -3.99 9.20
CA SER A 7 -0.81 -3.14 8.55
C SER A 7 -0.47 -1.65 8.60
N THR A 8 0.15 -1.17 9.69
CA THR A 8 0.41 0.27 9.89
C THR A 8 1.82 0.71 9.50
N MET A 9 2.76 -0.21 9.28
CA MET A 9 4.17 0.13 9.00
C MET A 9 4.37 1.08 7.82
N ILE A 10 3.72 0.81 6.69
CA ILE A 10 3.84 1.70 5.53
C ILE A 10 3.21 3.06 5.82
N PHE A 11 2.09 3.09 6.53
CA PHE A 11 1.44 4.34 6.92
C PHE A 11 2.35 5.17 7.81
N GLU A 12 2.92 4.58 8.86
CA GLU A 12 3.87 5.22 9.76
C GLU A 12 5.13 5.69 9.02
N ALA A 13 5.61 4.93 8.04
CA ALA A 13 6.72 5.34 7.19
C ALA A 13 6.38 6.55 6.32
N LEU A 14 5.18 6.61 5.75
CA LEU A 14 4.73 7.73 4.92
C LEU A 14 4.57 9.03 5.74
N GLU A 15 4.24 8.95 7.03
CA GLU A 15 4.19 10.10 7.95
C GLU A 15 5.55 10.82 8.10
N TYR A 16 6.69 10.13 7.85
CA TYR A 16 8.00 10.78 7.81
C TYR A 16 8.17 11.73 6.61
N LEU A 17 7.35 11.59 5.57
CA LEU A 17 7.38 12.46 4.41
C LEU A 17 6.47 13.68 4.59
N ALA A 18 5.24 13.46 5.05
CA ALA A 18 4.29 14.50 5.38
C ALA A 18 3.13 13.93 6.23
N PRO A 19 2.43 14.76 7.03
CA PRO A 19 1.26 14.33 7.80
C PRO A 19 0.17 13.72 6.91
N ILE A 20 -0.55 12.69 7.37
CA ILE A 20 -1.65 12.05 6.64
C ILE A 20 -3.01 12.32 7.31
N LYS A 21 -3.99 12.78 6.53
CA LYS A 21 -5.29 13.23 7.05
C LYS A 21 -6.31 12.11 7.26
N THR A 22 -6.28 11.08 6.41
CA THR A 22 -7.30 10.01 6.39
C THR A 22 -6.72 8.69 5.90
N PRO A 23 -6.03 7.93 6.77
CA PRO A 23 -5.64 6.58 6.42
C PRO A 23 -6.84 5.62 6.49
N LEU A 24 -7.11 4.93 5.39
CA LEU A 24 -7.84 3.67 5.45
C LEU A 24 -6.80 2.55 5.33
N VAL A 25 -6.34 2.09 6.50
CA VAL A 25 -5.48 0.92 6.62
C VAL A 25 -6.38 -0.31 6.65
N ASP A 26 -6.48 -1.00 5.52
CA ASP A 26 -7.27 -2.22 5.40
C ASP A 26 -6.41 -3.38 4.86
N MET A 27 -5.09 -3.27 5.04
CA MET A 27 -4.14 -4.20 4.45
C MET A 27 -4.29 -5.62 5.03
N LEU A 28 -4.47 -5.77 6.35
CA LEU A 28 -4.49 -7.08 7.03
C LEU A 28 -5.26 -7.02 8.37
N SER A 29 -6.55 -7.31 8.36
CA SER A 29 -7.33 -7.47 9.60
C SER A 29 -6.79 -8.65 10.42
N GLY A 30 -6.40 -8.41 11.68
CA GLY A 30 -5.84 -9.42 12.60
C GLY A 30 -6.68 -10.66 12.86
N LYS A 31 -7.94 -10.71 12.38
CA LYS A 31 -8.80 -11.90 12.46
C LYS A 31 -8.90 -12.69 11.15
N ASN A 32 -8.57 -12.09 10.01
CA ASN A 32 -8.59 -12.74 8.70
C ASN A 32 -7.71 -11.98 7.70
N ILE A 33 -6.42 -12.32 7.66
CA ILE A 33 -5.44 -11.70 6.75
C ILE A 33 -5.76 -11.90 5.27
N TYR A 34 -6.54 -12.94 4.94
CA TYR A 34 -7.00 -13.22 3.57
C TYR A 34 -8.38 -12.61 3.26
N GLY A 35 -9.02 -11.93 4.22
CA GLY A 35 -10.38 -11.45 4.07
C GLY A 35 -10.51 -10.29 3.07
N ARG A 36 -9.42 -9.56 2.82
CA ARG A 36 -9.39 -8.36 1.99
C ARG A 36 -8.05 -8.22 1.26
N PRO A 37 -8.01 -7.52 0.11
CA PRO A 37 -6.76 -7.24 -0.59
C PRO A 37 -5.77 -6.45 0.26
N PRO A 38 -4.46 -6.63 0.08
CA PRO A 38 -3.46 -5.78 0.67
C PRO A 38 -3.41 -4.46 -0.11
N PHE A 39 -4.13 -3.45 0.38
CA PHE A 39 -4.07 -2.10 -0.14
C PHE A 39 -4.06 -1.05 0.97
N LEU A 40 -3.40 0.07 0.70
CA LEU A 40 -3.42 1.25 1.54
C LEU A 40 -4.02 2.39 0.76
N ARG A 41 -5.07 3.02 1.31
CA ARG A 41 -5.60 4.28 0.80
C ARG A 41 -5.26 5.40 1.78
N PHE A 42 -4.63 6.46 1.30
CA PHE A 42 -4.20 7.58 2.14
C PHE A 42 -4.27 8.91 1.38
N ARG A 43 -4.18 10.00 2.14
CA ARG A 43 -4.11 11.38 1.64
C ARG A 43 -3.22 12.21 2.58
N PHE A 44 -2.23 12.89 2.03
CA PHE A 44 -1.42 13.83 2.81
C PHE A 44 -2.22 15.08 3.20
N ASP A 45 -2.00 15.59 4.42
CA ASP A 45 -2.61 16.81 4.96
C ASP A 45 -1.79 18.04 4.56
N ILE A 46 -1.67 18.27 3.26
CA ILE A 46 -1.01 19.44 2.68
C ILE A 46 -1.98 20.20 1.79
N PRO A 47 -1.92 21.55 1.79
CA PRO A 47 -2.68 22.38 0.87
C PRO A 47 -2.22 22.12 -0.57
N ASP A 48 -3.19 21.92 -1.45
CA ASP A 48 -3.03 21.62 -2.88
C ASP A 48 -2.26 20.33 -3.22
N GLU A 49 -2.59 19.85 -4.42
CA GLU A 49 -2.02 18.70 -5.07
C GLU A 49 -0.50 18.86 -5.26
N ASN A 50 0.27 18.58 -4.21
CA ASN A 50 1.72 18.63 -4.31
C ASN A 50 2.21 17.42 -5.12
N ASP A 51 2.27 17.62 -6.43
CA ASP A 51 2.81 16.67 -7.40
C ASP A 51 4.22 16.20 -7.01
N GLU A 52 5.03 17.03 -6.35
CA GLU A 52 6.38 16.65 -5.93
C GLU A 52 6.35 15.54 -4.88
N LEU A 53 5.43 15.60 -3.92
CA LEU A 53 5.31 14.56 -2.91
C LEU A 53 4.78 13.26 -3.53
N TYR A 54 3.82 13.37 -4.46
CA TYR A 54 3.36 12.21 -5.22
C TYR A 54 4.51 11.58 -6.02
N ILE A 55 5.23 12.38 -6.82
CA ILE A 55 6.36 11.93 -7.63
C ILE A 55 7.45 11.32 -6.75
N LYS A 56 7.73 11.90 -5.59
CA LYS A 56 8.72 11.35 -4.64
C LYS A 56 8.29 9.97 -4.15
N VAL A 57 7.05 9.79 -3.71
CA VAL A 57 6.56 8.48 -3.26
C VAL A 57 6.53 7.50 -4.44
N GLU A 58 6.03 7.92 -5.60
CA GLU A 58 5.98 7.09 -6.81
C GLU A 58 7.39 6.60 -7.22
N ASN A 59 8.40 7.47 -7.18
CA ASN A 59 9.79 7.12 -7.44
C ASN A 59 10.33 6.13 -6.40
N ILE A 60 10.01 6.29 -5.11
CA ILE A 60 10.42 5.33 -4.08
C ILE A 60 9.80 3.96 -4.35
N ILE A 61 8.49 3.93 -4.59
CA ILE A 61 7.73 2.68 -4.79
C ILE A 61 8.13 1.98 -6.09
N SER A 62 8.34 2.71 -7.19
CA SER A 62 8.71 2.14 -8.49
C SER A 62 10.11 1.52 -8.51
N ASN A 63 11.01 1.99 -7.64
CA ASN A 63 12.36 1.44 -7.48
C ASN A 63 12.45 0.31 -6.43
N TYR A 64 11.34 -0.04 -5.78
CA TYR A 64 11.31 -1.16 -4.85
C TYR A 64 11.33 -2.50 -5.59
N HIS A 65 12.30 -3.36 -5.25
CA HIS A 65 12.50 -4.69 -5.82
C HIS A 65 12.29 -5.79 -4.76
N GLY A 66 11.03 -5.95 -4.31
CA GLY A 66 10.62 -7.01 -3.40
C GLY A 66 10.06 -8.24 -4.10
N LYS A 67 9.27 -9.03 -3.35
CA LYS A 67 8.58 -10.22 -3.87
C LYS A 67 7.46 -9.83 -4.84
N LEU A 68 6.80 -8.71 -4.60
CA LEU A 68 5.79 -8.15 -5.47
C LEU A 68 6.27 -6.85 -6.12
N LYS A 69 5.79 -6.60 -7.33
CA LYS A 69 5.83 -5.26 -7.91
C LYS A 69 4.71 -4.44 -7.26
N TRP A 70 5.06 -3.33 -6.64
CA TRP A 70 4.12 -2.38 -6.05
C TRP A 70 3.83 -1.22 -7.00
N ILE A 71 2.66 -0.59 -6.84
CA ILE A 71 2.27 0.59 -7.60
C ILE A 71 1.57 1.60 -6.70
N LEU A 72 1.87 2.88 -6.93
CA LEU A 72 1.12 4.01 -6.40
C LEU A 72 0.16 4.51 -7.48
N ILE A 73 -1.12 4.65 -7.15
CA ILE A 73 -2.14 5.17 -8.06
C ILE A 73 -2.80 6.37 -7.41
N ARG A 74 -2.87 7.48 -8.13
CA ARG A 74 -3.62 8.66 -7.71
C ARG A 74 -5.04 8.63 -8.28
N ARG A 75 -6.05 8.81 -7.42
CA ARG A 75 -7.45 8.96 -7.82
C ARG A 75 -8.14 10.05 -7.01
N LYS A 76 -8.58 11.11 -7.69
CA LYS A 76 -9.09 12.33 -7.05
C LYS A 76 -8.04 12.77 -5.99
N ASN A 77 -8.48 12.93 -4.75
CA ASN A 77 -7.62 13.36 -3.64
C ASN A 77 -7.01 12.20 -2.82
N ASN A 78 -7.04 10.96 -3.32
CA ASN A 78 -6.51 9.80 -2.60
C ASN A 78 -5.39 9.11 -3.38
N TYR A 79 -4.40 8.63 -2.64
CA TYR A 79 -3.37 7.74 -3.12
C TYR A 79 -3.69 6.30 -2.72
N PHE A 80 -3.41 5.38 -3.62
CA PHE A 80 -3.61 3.95 -3.43
C PHE A 80 -2.29 3.25 -3.66
N LEU A 81 -1.81 2.55 -2.64
CA LEU A 81 -0.64 1.70 -2.74
C LEU A 81 -1.07 0.23 -2.64
N MET A 82 -0.68 -0.57 -3.62
CA MET A 82 -1.04 -1.99 -3.68
C MET A 82 -0.08 -2.77 -4.59
N PRO A 83 -0.11 -4.11 -4.55
CA PRO A 83 0.52 -4.93 -5.57
C PRO A 83 -0.04 -4.63 -6.97
N PHE A 84 0.85 -4.47 -7.95
CA PHE A 84 0.51 -4.12 -9.33
C PHE A 84 -0.53 -5.07 -9.94
N LEU A 85 -0.45 -6.36 -9.64
CA LEU A 85 -1.39 -7.37 -10.15
C LEU A 85 -2.85 -7.12 -9.72
N LEU A 86 -3.07 -6.42 -8.61
CA LEU A 86 -4.39 -6.09 -8.10
C LEU A 86 -4.96 -4.80 -8.69
N SER A 87 -4.12 -3.96 -9.31
CA SER A 87 -4.51 -2.65 -9.83
C SER A 87 -5.62 -2.72 -10.88
N LYS A 88 -5.66 -3.78 -11.70
CA LYS A 88 -6.72 -3.98 -12.70
C LYS A 88 -8.12 -4.19 -12.11
N TYR A 89 -8.22 -4.51 -10.82
CA TYR A 89 -9.50 -4.74 -10.14
C TYR A 89 -9.98 -3.54 -9.32
N ILE A 90 -9.18 -2.48 -9.19
CA ILE A 90 -9.47 -1.34 -8.29
C ILE A 90 -10.76 -0.59 -8.67
N ASP A 91 -11.17 -0.63 -9.94
CA ASP A 91 -12.42 -0.05 -10.44
C ASP A 91 -13.64 -0.95 -10.23
N SER A 92 -13.44 -2.21 -9.85
CA SER A 92 -14.55 -3.11 -9.59
C SER A 92 -15.28 -2.67 -8.33
N PRO A 93 -16.62 -2.52 -8.35
CA PRO A 93 -17.41 -2.25 -7.15
C PRO A 93 -17.29 -3.39 -6.12
N SER A 94 -16.85 -4.58 -6.56
CA SER A 94 -16.61 -5.74 -5.71
C SER A 94 -15.17 -5.86 -5.20
N PHE A 95 -14.27 -4.91 -5.49
CA PHE A 95 -12.85 -4.99 -5.10
C PHE A 95 -12.65 -5.27 -3.60
N LEU A 96 -13.45 -4.61 -2.75
CA LEU A 96 -13.41 -4.76 -1.29
C LEU A 96 -14.33 -5.87 -0.76
N LYS A 97 -15.10 -6.52 -1.64
CA LYS A 97 -16.00 -7.60 -1.25
C LYS A 97 -15.17 -8.83 -0.91
N GLN A 98 -15.36 -9.35 0.30
CA GLN A 98 -14.70 -10.57 0.74
C GLN A 98 -14.92 -11.71 -0.27
N GLY A 99 -13.85 -12.42 -0.60
CA GLY A 99 -13.91 -13.56 -1.52
C GLY A 99 -13.87 -13.21 -3.01
N PHE A 100 -14.05 -11.94 -3.40
CA PHE A 100 -14.05 -11.54 -4.81
C PHE A 100 -12.69 -11.82 -5.46
N LEU A 101 -11.59 -11.33 -4.91
CA LEU A 101 -10.27 -11.51 -5.51
C LEU A 101 -9.77 -12.95 -5.45
N SER A 102 -10.11 -13.70 -4.40
CA SER A 102 -9.81 -15.14 -4.35
C SER A 102 -10.57 -15.93 -5.40
N HIS A 103 -11.77 -15.49 -5.79
CA HIS A 103 -12.51 -16.06 -6.91
C HIS A 103 -11.85 -15.71 -8.26
N GLU A 104 -11.53 -14.43 -8.47
CA GLU A 104 -10.95 -13.95 -9.74
C GLU A 104 -9.53 -14.46 -10.02
N LEU A 105 -8.73 -14.67 -8.98
CA LEU A 105 -7.34 -15.11 -9.09
C LEU A 105 -7.14 -16.60 -8.81
N GLY A 106 -8.14 -17.25 -8.22
CA GLY A 106 -7.98 -18.53 -7.55
C GLY A 106 -7.41 -18.38 -6.14
N GLU A 107 -7.90 -19.19 -5.20
CA GLU A 107 -7.61 -19.05 -3.78
C GLU A 107 -6.11 -19.17 -3.46
N PHE A 108 -5.43 -20.15 -4.07
CA PHE A 108 -4.00 -20.37 -3.87
C PHE A 108 -3.18 -19.14 -4.28
N LYS A 109 -3.43 -18.60 -5.47
CA LYS A 109 -2.69 -17.46 -5.99
C LYS A 109 -2.96 -16.19 -5.19
N TYR A 110 -4.21 -16.00 -4.76
CA TYR A 110 -4.58 -14.88 -3.92
C TYR A 110 -3.87 -14.94 -2.55
N LYS A 111 -3.85 -16.09 -1.89
CA LYS A 111 -3.12 -16.26 -0.61
C LYS A 111 -1.63 -16.03 -0.79
N GLU A 112 -1.03 -16.55 -1.86
CA GLU A 112 0.38 -16.32 -2.18
C GLU A 112 0.70 -14.81 -2.30
N ILE A 113 -0.16 -14.03 -2.97
CA ILE A 113 0.00 -12.57 -3.09
C ILE A 113 -0.09 -11.90 -1.70
N ILE A 114 -1.02 -12.33 -0.86
CA ILE A 114 -1.18 -11.79 0.50
C ILE A 114 0.07 -12.07 1.33
N ASP A 115 0.57 -13.31 1.32
CA ASP A 115 1.75 -13.71 2.08
C ASP A 115 3.00 -12.95 1.60
N GLN A 116 3.18 -12.81 0.29
CA GLN A 116 4.28 -12.01 -0.28
C GLN A 116 4.15 -10.53 0.08
N ALA A 117 2.94 -9.97 0.11
CA ALA A 117 2.71 -8.59 0.52
C ALA A 117 3.06 -8.39 2.01
N ILE A 118 2.70 -9.34 2.89
CA ILE A 118 3.06 -9.33 4.31
C ILE A 118 4.59 -9.25 4.48
N ASP A 119 5.33 -10.03 3.69
CA ASP A 119 6.79 -10.05 3.74
C ASP A 119 7.42 -8.76 3.18
N ASP A 120 6.80 -8.16 2.16
CA ASP A 120 7.28 -6.92 1.54
C ASP A 120 7.05 -5.68 2.42
N ILE A 121 5.96 -5.63 3.18
CA ILE A 121 5.54 -4.44 3.91
C ILE A 121 6.64 -3.84 4.81
N PRO A 122 7.36 -4.60 5.66
CA PRO A 122 8.43 -4.05 6.50
C PRO A 122 9.60 -3.48 5.69
N LEU A 123 9.93 -4.14 4.58
CA LEU A 123 11.02 -3.72 3.70
C LEU A 123 10.66 -2.44 2.95
N LEU A 124 9.42 -2.37 2.45
CA LEU A 124 8.88 -1.20 1.78
C LEU A 124 8.80 0.00 2.72
N ALA A 125 8.33 -0.21 3.96
CA ALA A 125 8.30 0.82 5.00
C ALA A 125 9.72 1.33 5.33
N SER A 126 10.69 0.43 5.48
CA SER A 126 12.09 0.80 5.72
C SER A 126 12.67 1.63 4.59
N LEU A 127 12.41 1.26 3.33
CA LEU A 127 12.85 2.02 2.16
C LEU A 127 12.24 3.44 2.13
N ILE A 128 10.95 3.57 2.43
CA ILE A 128 10.28 4.89 2.50
C ILE A 128 10.97 5.79 3.54
N ILE A 129 11.28 5.26 4.73
CA ILE A 129 11.99 5.98 5.79
C ILE A 129 13.42 6.35 5.37
N GLU A 130 14.16 5.43 4.74
CA GLU A 130 15.52 5.72 4.26
C GLU A 130 15.49 6.89 3.26
N LYS A 131 14.58 6.84 2.29
CA LYS A 131 14.48 7.85 1.23
C LYS A 131 13.79 9.14 1.68
N SER A 132 13.06 9.14 2.80
CA SER A 132 12.54 10.39 3.39
C SER A 132 13.66 11.24 3.96
N ASN A 133 14.67 10.63 4.58
CA ASN A 133 15.78 11.29 5.26
C ASN A 133 16.89 11.81 4.33
N ILE A 134 16.96 11.33 3.07
CA ILE A 134 18.02 11.71 2.12
C ILE A 134 17.73 13.05 1.41
N SER A 135 16.57 13.68 1.62
CA SER A 135 16.24 15.00 1.01
C SER A 135 16.79 16.22 1.76
N GLY A 136 17.90 16.06 2.51
CA GLY A 136 18.47 17.11 3.37
C GLY A 136 20.00 17.19 3.34
N GLN A 137 20.63 17.02 2.18
CA GLN A 137 22.03 17.37 1.94
C GLN A 137 22.19 18.23 0.70
#